data_AF-A0A7Y1XDR0-F1
#
_entry.id   AF-A0A7Y1XDR0-F1
#
_cell.length_a   1.000
_cell.length_b   1.000
_cell.length_c   1.000
_cell.angle_alpha   90.00
_cell.angle_beta   90.00
_cell.angle_gamma   90.00
#
_symmetry.space_group_name_H-M   'P 1'
#
loop_
_entity.id
_entity.type
_entity.pdbx_description
1 polymer ?
#
loop_
_entity_poly.entity_id
_entity_poly.type
_entity_poly.pdbx_seq_one_letter_code
_entity_poly.pdbx_strand_id
1 'polypeptide(L)' 'MKLIKEFKEFAVKGNMIDIAIGVIIGASFNKVVDVLVKQVIMPPLSLLTNGVNFANKKLVLREAVIKEGKT' A
#
# COMPACT_ATOMS: atom_id res chain seq x y z
N MET A 1 38.64 -13.47 3.00
CA MET A 1 37.53 -14.11 3.73
C MET A 1 37.29 -13.56 5.15
N LYS A 2 38.18 -12.73 5.70
CA LYS A 2 38.05 -12.18 7.07
C LYS A 2 36.80 -11.30 7.27
N LEU A 3 36.53 -10.43 6.31
CA LEU A 3 35.38 -9.52 6.27
C LEU A 3 34.02 -10.24 6.35
N ILE A 4 33.87 -11.40 5.70
CA ILE A 4 32.62 -12.18 5.73
C ILE A 4 32.40 -12.81 7.11
N LYS A 5 33.48 -13.25 7.78
CA LYS A 5 33.40 -13.78 9.15
C LYS A 5 33.09 -12.67 10.16
N GLU A 6 33.76 -11.54 10.06
CA GLU A 6 33.52 -10.36 10.92
C GLU A 6 32.11 -9.78 10.70
N PHE A 7 31.63 -9.73 9.45
CA PHE A 7 30.25 -9.33 9.14
C PHE A 7 29.23 -10.32 9.69
N LYS A 8 29.49 -11.63 9.60
CA LYS A 8 28.61 -12.65 10.19
C LYS A 8 28.55 -12.50 11.71
N GLU A 9 29.68 -12.32 12.37
CA GLU A 9 29.73 -12.07 13.81
C GLU A 9 29.03 -10.77 14.21
N PHE A 10 29.12 -9.73 13.38
CA PHE A 10 28.41 -8.47 13.57
C PHE A 10 26.90 -8.60 13.36
N ALA A 11 26.48 -9.29 12.29
CA ALA A 11 25.08 -9.50 11.94
C ALA A 11 24.35 -10.44 12.90
N VAL A 12 25.07 -11.35 13.57
CA VAL A 12 24.51 -12.26 14.59
C VAL A 12 24.39 -11.59 15.96
N LYS A 13 24.91 -10.37 16.14
CA LYS A 13 24.67 -9.60 17.36
C LYS A 13 23.16 -9.33 17.48
N GLY A 14 22.56 -9.76 18.59
CA GLY A 14 21.11 -9.65 18.82
C GLY A 14 20.55 -8.25 18.57
N ASN A 15 21.24 -7.20 19.05
CA ASN A 15 20.83 -5.81 18.83
C ASN A 15 20.67 -5.44 17.34
N MET A 16 21.52 -5.95 16.45
CA MET A 16 21.40 -5.67 15.00
C MET A 16 20.23 -6.41 14.36
N ILE A 17 20.02 -7.68 14.73
CA ILE A 17 18.94 -8.51 14.21
C ILE A 17 17.58 -7.89 14.55
N ASP A 18 17.39 -7.48 15.79
CA ASP A 18 16.12 -6.92 16.27
C ASP A 18 15.80 -5.59 15.57
N ILE A 19 16.83 -4.75 15.36
CA ILE A 19 16.70 -3.51 14.57
C ILE A 19 16.32 -3.82 13.12
N ALA A 20 16.97 -4.79 12.48
CA ALA A 20 16.69 -5.15 11.09
C ALA A 20 15.27 -5.67 10.91
N ILE A 21 14.79 -6.52 11.82
CA ILE A 21 13.42 -7.02 11.83
C ILE A 21 12.43 -5.85 12.01
N GLY A 22 12.69 -4.94 12.94
CA GLY A 22 11.85 -3.75 13.17
C GLY A 22 11.72 -2.86 11.93
N VAL A 23 12.82 -2.63 11.21
CA VAL A 23 12.81 -1.81 9.98
C VAL A 23 12.03 -2.51 8.85
N ILE A 24 12.21 -3.81 8.66
CA ILE A 24 11.51 -4.59 7.61
C ILE A 24 10.01 -4.61 7.87
N ILE A 25 9.61 -4.84 9.12
CA ILE A 25 8.19 -4.82 9.54
C ILE A 25 7.64 -3.41 9.35
N GLY A 26 8.33 -2.37 9.83
CA GLY A 26 7.90 -0.98 9.69
C GLY A 26 7.69 -0.55 8.22
N ALA A 27 8.61 -0.95 7.33
CA ALA A 27 8.51 -0.65 5.90
C ALA A 27 7.34 -1.39 5.22
N SER A 28 7.04 -2.62 5.66
CA SER A 28 6.02 -3.46 5.02
C SER A 28 4.63 -3.30 5.62
N PHE A 29 4.53 -2.80 6.86
CA PHE A 29 3.27 -2.72 7.62
C PHE A 29 2.21 -1.85 6.94
N ASN A 30 2.64 -0.73 6.33
CA ASN A 30 1.72 0.16 5.62
C ASN A 30 0.95 -0.57 4.50
N LYS A 31 1.60 -1.50 3.78
CA LYS A 31 0.93 -2.27 2.72
C LYS A 31 -0.13 -3.23 3.26
N VAL A 32 0.08 -3.77 4.45
CA VAL A 32 -0.90 -4.63 5.15
C VAL A 32 -2.11 -3.79 5.57
N VAL A 33 -1.86 -2.61 6.15
CA VAL A 33 -2.91 -1.66 6.52
C VAL A 33 -3.71 -1.21 5.29
N ASP A 34 -3.05 -0.89 4.19
CA ASP A 34 -3.72 -0.49 2.94
C ASP A 34 -4.67 -1.56 2.41
N VAL A 35 -4.25 -2.83 2.41
CA VAL A 35 -5.10 -3.94 1.97
C VAL A 35 -6.28 -4.10 2.91
N LEU A 36 -6.06 -4.03 4.22
CA LEU A 36 -7.12 -4.13 5.21
C LEU A 36 -8.15 -3.01 5.03
N VAL A 37 -7.70 -1.77 4.87
CA VAL A 37 -8.58 -0.62 4.64
C VAL A 37 -9.36 -0.81 3.35
N LYS A 38 -8.70 -1.19 2.25
CA LYS A 38 -9.34 -1.34 0.94
C LYS A 38 -10.36 -2.46 0.89
N GLN A 39 -10.06 -3.60 1.52
CA GLN A 39 -10.89 -4.81 1.40
C GLN A 39 -11.94 -4.93 2.51
N VAL A 40 -11.70 -4.37 3.70
CA VAL A 40 -12.58 -4.54 4.86
C VAL A 40 -13.28 -3.25 5.24
N ILE A 41 -12.59 -2.10 5.22
CA ILE A 41 -13.17 -0.82 5.64
C ILE A 41 -13.94 -0.15 4.50
N MET A 42 -13.41 -0.13 3.28
CA MET A 42 -14.05 0.56 2.15
C MET A 42 -15.41 -0.02 1.75
N PRO A 43 -15.69 -1.34 1.75
CA PRO A 43 -17.01 -1.83 1.32
C PRO A 43 -18.15 -1.35 2.23
N PRO A 44 -18.08 -1.45 3.58
CA PRO A 44 -19.08 -0.86 4.46
C PRO A 44 -19.18 0.66 4.34
N LEU A 45 -18.05 1.37 4.24
CA LEU A 45 -18.04 2.84 4.07
C LEU A 45 -18.71 3.26 2.75
N SER A 46 -18.47 2.50 1.68
CA SER A 46 -19.05 2.73 0.35
C SER A 46 -20.56 2.51 0.35
N LEU A 47 -21.07 1.58 1.17
CA LEU A 47 -22.51 1.36 1.32
C LEU A 47 -23.17 2.50 2.11
N LEU A 48 -22.52 2.98 3.18
CA LEU A 48 -23.03 4.09 4.00
C LEU A 48 -22.99 5.44 3.27
N THR A 49 -22.11 5.60 2.28
CA THR A 49 -21.99 6.82 1.46
C THR A 49 -22.80 6.74 0.15
N ASN A 50 -23.80 5.87 0.05
CA ASN A 50 -24.67 5.67 -1.13
C ASN A 50 -23.90 5.31 -2.42
N GLY A 51 -22.97 4.36 -2.35
CA GLY A 51 -22.29 3.83 -3.53
C GLY A 51 -21.26 4.78 -4.14
N VAL A 52 -20.84 5.81 -3.38
CA VAL A 52 -19.72 6.67 -3.77
C VAL A 52 -18.42 5.87 -3.66
N ASN A 53 -18.11 5.18 -4.74
CA ASN A 53 -16.83 4.55 -4.92
C ASN A 53 -15.81 5.67 -5.19
N PHE A 54 -15.16 6.20 -4.14
CA PHE A 54 -14.19 7.31 -4.25
C PHE A 54 -13.04 6.98 -5.22
N ALA A 55 -12.76 5.70 -5.45
CA ALA A 55 -11.82 5.24 -6.48
C ALA A 55 -12.29 5.51 -7.92
N ASN A 56 -13.61 5.53 -8.17
CA ASN A 56 -14.22 5.66 -9.50
C ASN A 56 -15.10 6.91 -9.63
N LYS A 57 -15.02 7.87 -8.70
CA LYS A 57 -15.86 9.07 -8.70
C LYS A 57 -15.42 10.05 -9.81
N LYS A 58 -15.70 9.71 -11.07
CA LYS A 58 -15.68 10.66 -12.19
C LYS A 58 -16.95 11.49 -12.12
N LEU A 59 -16.84 12.68 -11.54
CA LEU A 59 -17.88 13.69 -11.65
C LEU A 59 -17.77 14.30 -13.06
N VAL A 60 -18.60 13.84 -14.00
CA VAL A 60 -18.66 14.40 -15.35
C VAL A 60 -19.32 15.77 -15.24
N LEU A 61 -18.50 16.82 -15.12
CA LEU A 61 -18.97 18.21 -15.02
C LEU A 61 -19.57 18.72 -16.34
N ARG A 62 -19.29 18.05 -17.47
CA ARG A 62 -19.86 18.31 -18.79
C ARG A 62 -19.75 17.05 -19.64
N GLU A 63 -20.84 16.63 -20.28
CA GLU A 63 -20.83 15.51 -21.22
C GLU A 63 -19.84 15.81 -22.37
N ALA A 64 -19.07 14.79 -22.75
CA ALA A 64 -18.24 14.87 -23.94
C ALA A 64 -19.17 14.87 -25.15
N VAL A 65 -19.33 16.03 -25.80
CA VAL A 65 -20.03 16.12 -27.08
C VAL A 65 -19.21 15.34 -28.10
N ILE A 66 -19.67 14.12 -28.41
CA ILE A 66 -19.14 13.34 -29.53
C ILE A 66 -19.59 14.05 -30.80
N LYS A 67 -18.71 14.89 -31.35
CA LYS A 67 -18.81 15.30 -32.75
C LYS A 67 -18.38 14.10 -33.59
N GLU A 68 -19.28 13.64 -34.44
CA GLU A 68 -19.16 12.47 -35.32
C GLU A 68 -17.73 12.22 -35.83
N GLY A 69 -17.25 11.00 -35.63
CA GLY A 69 -16.19 10.42 -36.46
C GLY A 69 -14.83 10.23 -35.78
N LYS A 70 -14.72 9.22 -34.92
CA LYS A 70 -13.92 7.99 -35.13
C LYS A 70 -13.59 7.36 -33.77
N THR A 71 -13.89 6.06 -33.72
CA THR A 71 -13.67 5.10 -32.65
C THR A 71 -12.23 5.04 -32.18
#